data_AF-A0A0E0L4D1-F1
#
_entry.id   AF-A0A0E0L4D1-F1
#
_cell.length_a   1.000
_cell.length_b   1.000
_cell.length_c   1.000
_cell.angle_alpha   90.00
_cell.angle_beta   90.00
_cell.angle_gamma   90.00
#
_symmetry.space_group_name_H-M   'P 1'
#
loop_
_entity.id
_entity.type
_entity.pdbx_description
1 polymer ?
#
loop_
_entity_poly.entity_id
_entity_poly.type
_entity_poly.pdbx_seq_one_letter_code
_entity_poly.pdbx_strand_id
1 'polypeptide(L)'
;MATHPASPVAGGEKASSTPPSTPPPVRLAGGAAAIQPNSPRFFFSSLAAASASASSPHRRIAIAVDLSDESAFAVKWSVQNYLRPGDAVVLLHVRPTSVLYGADWGSIPVSVDDEDAAPDSAAAAATRDEPEEAKKKREEDFDAFTSTKAQDLAQPLVAAQIPFKIHIVKDHDMKERLCLEAERLGLSAMIMGSRGFGASRRAGKGRLGSVSDYCVHHCVCPVVVVRYPDDAAAAGGGEAVGDELRTVPEDEPVYHEAPEGQKEN
;
A
#
# COMPACT_ATOMS: atom_id res chain seq x y z
N MET A 1 77.99 -12.43 -55.15
CA MET A 1 78.50 -11.73 -53.96
C MET A 1 78.00 -12.52 -52.74
N ALA A 2 78.55 -13.69 -52.45
CA ALA A 2 79.78 -13.95 -51.69
C ALA A 2 79.70 -13.43 -50.24
N THR A 3 79.44 -14.32 -49.28
CA THR A 3 80.32 -14.65 -48.14
C THR A 3 79.60 -15.57 -47.13
N HIS A 4 80.13 -16.79 -46.95
CA HIS A 4 80.03 -17.57 -45.70
C HIS A 4 81.11 -17.04 -44.70
N PRO A 5 81.36 -17.57 -43.46
CA PRO A 5 80.76 -18.70 -42.72
C PRO A 5 80.60 -18.47 -41.16
N ALA A 6 80.22 -19.56 -40.47
CA ALA A 6 80.73 -20.05 -39.17
C ALA A 6 80.05 -19.67 -37.84
N SER A 7 79.71 -20.73 -37.09
CA SER A 7 79.40 -20.84 -35.65
C SER A 7 80.50 -20.24 -34.73
N PRO A 8 80.29 -20.02 -33.41
CA PRO A 8 80.24 -21.12 -32.43
C PRO A 8 79.35 -20.92 -31.18
N VAL A 9 79.43 -21.96 -30.34
CA VAL A 9 78.76 -22.35 -29.10
C VAL A 9 79.35 -21.68 -27.83
N ALA A 10 78.60 -21.78 -26.73
CA ALA A 10 78.99 -21.85 -25.30
C ALA A 10 78.85 -20.60 -24.41
N GLY A 11 78.19 -20.82 -23.27
CA GLY A 11 78.20 -19.94 -22.11
C GLY A 11 77.11 -20.32 -21.11
N GLY A 12 77.34 -21.36 -20.32
CA GLY A 12 76.42 -21.84 -19.28
C GLY A 12 76.52 -21.10 -17.93
N GLU A 13 75.47 -21.32 -17.13
CA GLU A 13 75.41 -21.33 -15.65
C GLU A 13 75.57 -20.01 -14.86
N LYS A 14 74.49 -19.58 -14.19
CA LYS A 14 74.15 -20.00 -12.82
C LYS A 14 72.83 -19.40 -12.34
N ALA A 15 72.03 -20.25 -11.69
CA ALA A 15 70.78 -19.91 -11.03
C ALA A 15 71.01 -19.27 -9.64
N SER A 16 70.17 -18.29 -9.27
CA SER A 16 69.87 -17.99 -7.87
C SER A 16 68.37 -17.71 -7.72
N SER A 17 67.73 -18.51 -6.89
CA SER A 17 66.31 -18.55 -6.56
C SER A 17 65.90 -17.42 -5.62
N THR A 18 64.76 -16.77 -5.91
CA THR A 18 63.92 -16.07 -4.92
C THR A 18 62.42 -16.23 -5.30
N PRO A 19 61.51 -16.39 -4.32
CA PRO A 19 60.11 -16.82 -4.53
C PRO A 19 59.16 -15.69 -4.97
N PRO A 20 57.97 -16.02 -5.50
CA PRO A 20 57.03 -15.04 -6.06
C PRO A 20 56.31 -14.20 -5.00
N SER A 21 56.11 -12.92 -5.32
CA SER A 21 55.42 -11.91 -4.50
C SER A 21 53.93 -12.21 -4.33
N THR A 22 53.47 -12.20 -3.09
CA THR A 22 52.06 -12.23 -2.69
C THR A 22 51.31 -10.95 -3.11
N PRO A 23 50.07 -11.05 -3.63
CA PRO A 23 49.22 -9.89 -3.88
C PRO A 23 48.64 -9.31 -2.57
N PRO A 24 48.28 -8.01 -2.53
CA PRO A 24 47.80 -7.35 -1.32
C PRO A 24 46.40 -7.86 -0.89
N PRO A 25 46.06 -7.77 0.41
CA PRO A 25 44.80 -8.30 0.92
C PRO A 25 43.60 -7.46 0.45
N VAL A 26 42.60 -8.15 -0.08
CA VAL A 26 41.26 -7.63 -0.34
C VAL A 26 40.66 -7.18 1.00
N ARG A 27 40.46 -5.88 1.17
CA ARG A 27 39.72 -5.34 2.31
C ARG A 27 38.25 -5.69 2.15
N LEU A 28 37.78 -6.65 2.94
CA LEU A 28 36.35 -6.89 3.14
C LEU A 28 35.81 -5.70 3.96
N ALA A 29 35.18 -4.73 3.31
CA ALA A 29 34.42 -3.71 3.99
C ALA A 29 33.14 -4.38 4.54
N GLY A 30 33.22 -4.86 5.78
CA GLY A 30 32.06 -5.22 6.59
C GLY A 30 31.30 -3.95 6.97
N GLY A 31 30.45 -3.48 6.06
CA GLY A 31 29.41 -2.51 6.38
C GLY A 31 28.24 -3.26 7.01
N ALA A 32 28.01 -3.03 8.30
CA ALA A 32 26.81 -3.49 9.00
C ALA A 32 25.57 -3.13 8.17
N ALA A 33 24.81 -4.15 7.75
CA ALA A 33 23.52 -3.97 7.11
C ALA A 33 22.55 -3.39 8.15
N ALA A 34 22.57 -2.07 8.31
CA ALA A 34 21.49 -1.34 8.95
C ALA A 34 20.25 -1.58 8.08
N ILE A 35 19.27 -2.31 8.63
CA ILE A 35 17.95 -2.47 8.05
C ILE A 35 17.29 -1.08 8.10
N GLN A 36 17.57 -0.28 7.06
CA GLN A 36 16.90 0.99 6.82
C GLN A 36 15.47 0.68 6.38
N PRO A 37 14.42 1.27 7.02
CA PRO A 37 13.07 1.10 6.54
C PRO A 37 12.99 1.65 5.11
N ASN A 38 12.73 0.78 4.14
CA ASN A 38 12.88 1.07 2.73
C ASN A 38 11.93 2.22 2.33
N SER A 39 12.47 3.44 2.22
CA SER A 39 11.66 4.63 1.95
C SER A 39 11.05 4.50 0.55
N PRO A 40 9.72 4.72 0.39
CA PRO A 40 9.03 4.52 -0.88
C PRO A 40 9.56 5.42 -2.00
N ARG A 41 10.33 6.46 -1.68
CA ARG A 41 10.99 7.34 -2.65
C ARG A 41 12.08 6.63 -3.47
N PHE A 42 12.78 5.63 -2.91
CA PHE A 42 13.91 4.99 -3.61
C PHE A 42 13.49 3.97 -4.67
N PHE A 43 12.39 3.23 -4.44
CA PHE A 43 11.93 2.22 -5.39
C PHE A 43 11.59 2.82 -6.76
N PHE A 44 10.90 3.96 -6.78
CA PHE A 44 10.47 4.58 -8.03
C PHE A 44 11.58 5.35 -8.75
N SER A 45 12.65 5.74 -8.05
CA SER A 45 13.85 6.28 -8.69
C SER A 45 14.53 5.23 -9.57
N SER A 46 14.47 3.95 -9.19
CA SER A 46 15.06 2.86 -9.98
C SER A 46 14.22 2.49 -11.20
N LEU A 47 12.88 2.60 -11.11
CA LEU A 47 11.99 2.35 -12.25
C LEU A 47 12.09 3.47 -13.30
N ALA A 48 12.22 4.72 -12.86
CA ALA A 48 12.44 5.87 -13.73
C ALA A 48 13.79 5.78 -14.47
N ALA A 49 14.84 5.26 -13.82
CA ALA A 49 16.16 5.08 -14.43
C ALA A 49 16.19 4.00 -15.53
N ALA A 50 15.33 2.98 -15.46
CA ALA A 50 15.19 1.96 -16.51
C ALA A 50 14.41 2.46 -17.74
N SER A 51 13.73 3.60 -17.65
CA SER A 51 12.91 4.19 -18.72
C SER A 51 13.51 5.49 -19.26
N ALA A 52 14.82 5.50 -19.53
CA ALA A 52 15.55 6.68 -19.99
C ALA A 52 15.16 7.19 -21.41
N SER A 53 14.07 6.71 -22.02
CA SER A 53 13.64 7.10 -23.38
C SER A 53 12.21 7.64 -23.49
N ALA A 54 11.48 7.90 -22.39
CA ALA A 54 10.18 8.57 -22.51
C ALA A 54 9.98 9.61 -21.39
N SER A 55 10.12 10.89 -21.74
CA SER A 55 9.83 12.02 -20.87
C SER A 55 8.33 12.14 -20.57
N SER A 56 7.90 11.62 -19.42
CA SER A 56 6.77 12.17 -18.67
C SER A 56 6.99 11.92 -17.17
N PRO A 57 6.65 12.87 -16.27
CA PRO A 57 6.72 12.62 -14.84
C PRO A 57 5.73 11.49 -14.50
N HIS A 58 6.25 10.36 -14.00
CA HIS A 58 5.44 9.22 -13.60
C HIS A 58 4.38 9.64 -12.57
N ARG A 59 3.11 9.66 -12.97
CA ARG A 59 1.98 9.86 -12.06
C ARG A 59 1.96 8.71 -11.06
N ARG A 60 1.86 9.02 -9.77
CA ARG A 60 1.76 8.02 -8.71
C ARG A 60 0.31 7.87 -8.32
N ILE A 61 -0.29 6.74 -8.67
CA ILE A 61 -1.73 6.50 -8.47
C ILE A 61 -1.86 5.50 -7.33
N ALA A 62 -2.63 5.82 -6.29
CA ALA A 62 -3.00 4.81 -5.31
C ALA A 62 -4.37 4.22 -5.63
N ILE A 63 -4.51 2.93 -5.33
CA ILE A 63 -5.80 2.26 -5.24
C ILE A 63 -5.96 1.82 -3.79
N ALA A 64 -6.87 2.46 -3.06
CA ALA A 64 -7.17 2.12 -1.68
C ALA A 64 -8.07 0.89 -1.63
N VAL A 65 -7.63 -0.14 -0.91
CA VAL A 65 -8.33 -1.42 -0.79
C VAL A 65 -8.55 -1.80 0.67
N ASP A 66 -9.65 -2.48 0.93
CA ASP A 66 -10.07 -2.95 2.25
C ASP A 66 -10.43 -4.44 2.27
N LEU A 67 -9.96 -5.17 1.25
CA LEU A 67 -10.16 -6.61 1.07
C LEU A 67 -11.62 -7.02 0.80
N SER A 68 -12.49 -6.06 0.46
CA SER A 68 -13.86 -6.28 -0.01
C SER A 68 -13.95 -6.54 -1.52
N ASP A 69 -15.08 -7.09 -1.97
CA ASP A 69 -15.40 -7.27 -3.39
C ASP A 69 -15.49 -5.92 -4.13
N GLU A 70 -16.01 -4.89 -3.44
CA GLU A 70 -16.09 -3.52 -3.94
C GLU A 70 -14.70 -2.94 -4.23
N SER A 71 -13.73 -3.18 -3.35
CA SER A 71 -12.35 -2.77 -3.58
C SER A 71 -11.66 -3.60 -4.67
N ALA A 72 -11.95 -4.90 -4.76
CA ALA A 72 -11.46 -5.76 -5.83
C ALA A 72 -11.94 -5.30 -7.21
N PHE A 73 -13.21 -4.90 -7.29
CA PHE A 73 -13.78 -4.30 -8.49
C PHE A 73 -13.12 -2.95 -8.81
N ALA A 74 -12.85 -2.10 -7.81
CA ALA A 74 -12.15 -0.85 -8.03
C ALA A 74 -10.75 -1.05 -8.65
N VAL A 75 -10.02 -2.10 -8.24
CA VAL A 75 -8.74 -2.45 -8.88
C VAL A 75 -8.93 -2.82 -10.36
N LYS A 76 -9.86 -3.73 -10.66
CA LYS A 76 -10.16 -4.13 -12.05
C LYS A 76 -10.60 -2.94 -12.91
N TRP A 77 -11.50 -2.12 -12.38
CA TRP A 77 -12.00 -0.92 -13.06
C TRP A 77 -10.87 0.07 -13.34
N SER A 78 -9.94 0.26 -12.39
CA SER A 78 -8.80 1.16 -12.54
C SER A 78 -7.91 0.76 -13.72
N VAL A 79 -7.59 -0.54 -13.82
CA VAL A 79 -6.80 -1.10 -14.93
C VAL A 79 -7.45 -0.84 -16.28
N GLN A 80 -8.78 -0.98 -16.36
CA GLN A 80 -9.51 -0.88 -17.61
C GLN A 80 -9.80 0.57 -18.04
N ASN A 81 -9.97 1.49 -17.09
CA ASN A 81 -10.59 2.80 -17.36
C ASN A 81 -9.73 4.01 -17.00
N TYR A 82 -8.77 3.87 -16.07
CA TYR A 82 -8.07 5.03 -15.50
C TYR A 82 -6.55 4.98 -15.73
N LEU A 83 -5.94 3.82 -15.49
CA LEU A 83 -4.50 3.66 -15.52
C LEU A 83 -3.96 3.76 -16.95
N ARG A 84 -2.81 4.42 -17.08
CA ARG A 84 -2.13 4.66 -18.36
C ARG A 84 -0.72 4.06 -18.36
N PRO A 85 -0.14 3.77 -19.53
CA PRO A 85 1.27 3.46 -19.63
C PRO A 85 2.12 4.55 -18.97
N GLY A 86 3.02 4.16 -18.08
CA GLY A 86 3.87 5.08 -17.31
C GLY A 86 3.33 5.49 -15.93
N ASP A 87 2.10 5.10 -15.57
CA ASP A 87 1.61 5.26 -14.20
C ASP A 87 2.33 4.27 -13.27
N ALA A 88 2.70 4.75 -12.07
CA ALA A 88 3.23 3.92 -11.01
C ALA A 88 2.16 3.71 -9.94
N VAL A 89 1.74 2.46 -9.71
CA VAL A 89 0.60 2.15 -8.85
C VAL A 89 1.03 1.81 -7.42
N VAL A 90 0.29 2.31 -6.43
CA VAL A 90 0.39 1.89 -5.03
C VAL A 90 -0.93 1.24 -4.62
N LEU A 91 -0.93 -0.07 -4.37
CA LEU A 91 -2.07 -0.74 -3.77
C LEU A 91 -2.01 -0.49 -2.26
N LEU A 92 -2.85 0.42 -1.78
CA LEU A 92 -2.80 0.97 -0.43
C LEU A 92 -3.85 0.31 0.46
N HIS A 93 -3.42 -0.35 1.53
CA HIS A 93 -4.32 -0.95 2.51
C HIS A 93 -3.98 -0.44 3.91
N VAL A 94 -4.99 0.03 4.64
CA VAL A 94 -4.86 0.31 6.07
C VAL A 94 -5.40 -0.89 6.82
N ARG A 95 -4.52 -1.58 7.55
CA ARG A 95 -4.87 -2.65 8.46
C ARG A 95 -5.26 -2.01 9.80
N PRO A 96 -6.51 -2.17 10.27
CA PRO A 96 -6.89 -1.76 11.62
C PRO A 96 -5.97 -2.41 12.66
N THR A 97 -5.50 -1.63 13.63
CA THR A 97 -4.77 -2.15 14.80
C THR A 97 -5.36 -1.60 16.08
N SER A 98 -5.44 -2.44 17.11
CA SER A 98 -5.77 -2.02 18.48
C SER A 98 -4.54 -1.60 19.28
N VAL A 99 -3.34 -1.80 18.73
CA VAL A 99 -2.08 -1.41 19.37
C VAL A 99 -1.88 0.09 19.14
N LEU A 100 -2.13 0.88 20.18
CA LEU A 100 -1.72 2.28 20.24
C LEU A 100 -0.21 2.32 20.48
N TYR A 101 0.57 2.56 19.43
CA TYR A 101 2.01 2.78 19.57
C TYR A 101 2.25 3.91 20.58
N GLY A 102 2.82 3.58 21.75
CA GLY A 102 3.12 4.53 22.82
C GLY A 102 2.25 4.41 24.08
N ALA A 103 1.19 3.60 24.08
CA ALA A 103 0.44 3.27 25.30
C ALA A 103 1.13 2.18 26.15
N ASP A 104 2.18 1.56 25.61
CA ASP A 104 2.97 0.47 26.20
C ASP A 104 4.29 0.94 26.85
N TRP A 105 4.66 2.22 26.74
CA TRP A 105 5.92 2.81 27.26
C TRP A 105 6.09 2.81 28.80
N GLY A 106 5.26 2.08 29.54
CA GLY A 106 5.33 2.04 30.99
C GLY A 106 4.45 1.00 31.67
N SER A 107 3.80 0.09 30.94
CA SER A 107 3.10 -1.02 31.59
C SER A 107 4.13 -2.07 32.00
N ILE A 108 4.82 -1.83 33.10
CA ILE A 108 5.46 -2.91 33.83
C ILE A 108 4.36 -3.91 34.22
N PRO A 109 4.50 -5.22 33.94
CA PRO A 109 3.61 -6.19 34.56
C PRO A 109 3.94 -6.18 36.06
N VAL A 110 3.16 -5.41 36.83
CA VAL A 110 3.18 -5.54 38.28
C VAL A 110 2.44 -6.84 38.56
N SER A 111 3.20 -7.92 38.72
CA SER A 111 2.71 -9.07 39.47
C SER A 111 2.52 -8.60 40.91
N VAL A 112 1.32 -8.08 41.19
CA VAL A 112 0.82 -7.97 42.55
C VAL A 112 0.42 -9.38 42.97
N ASP A 113 1.35 -10.07 43.63
CA ASP A 113 1.00 -11.19 44.50
C ASP A 113 0.24 -10.61 45.71
N ASP A 114 -1.05 -10.31 45.55
CA ASP A 114 -1.92 -9.92 46.66
C ASP A 114 -2.82 -11.11 47.02
N GLU A 115 -2.41 -11.84 48.06
CA GLU A 115 -3.38 -12.47 48.95
C GLU A 115 -4.09 -11.33 49.71
N ASP A 116 -5.43 -11.31 49.64
CA ASP A 116 -6.35 -10.38 50.31
C ASP A 116 -6.63 -8.99 49.67
N ALA A 117 -7.53 -8.93 48.68
CA ALA A 117 -8.49 -7.80 48.54
C ALA A 117 -9.73 -8.16 47.67
N ALA A 118 -10.92 -7.79 48.17
CA ALA A 118 -12.24 -8.11 47.60
C ALA A 118 -12.57 -7.33 46.30
N PRO A 119 -13.52 -7.82 45.45
CA PRO A 119 -13.79 -7.26 44.14
C PRO A 119 -14.96 -6.27 44.20
N ASP A 120 -14.70 -4.97 44.09
CA ASP A 120 -15.72 -3.96 43.77
C ASP A 120 -15.12 -2.81 42.95
N SER A 121 -15.06 -2.97 41.63
CA SER A 121 -15.31 -1.90 40.67
C SER A 121 -15.26 -2.43 39.23
N ALA A 122 -16.15 -1.91 38.39
CA ALA A 122 -16.41 -2.31 37.00
C ALA A 122 -15.26 -1.98 36.00
N ALA A 123 -14.00 -2.05 36.43
CA ALA A 123 -12.81 -1.92 35.58
C ALA A 123 -12.18 -3.29 35.22
N ALA A 124 -12.71 -4.40 35.72
CA ALA A 124 -12.18 -5.75 35.52
C ALA A 124 -12.58 -6.43 34.19
N ALA A 125 -12.71 -5.67 33.09
CA ALA A 125 -13.15 -6.23 31.80
C ALA A 125 -12.05 -6.37 30.73
N ALA A 126 -10.77 -6.10 31.05
CA ALA A 126 -9.71 -6.18 30.05
C ALA A 126 -8.33 -6.60 30.58
N THR A 127 -8.26 -7.61 31.44
CA THR A 127 -7.01 -8.37 31.61
C THR A 127 -7.33 -9.85 31.49
N ARG A 128 -7.71 -10.25 30.26
CA ARG A 128 -7.42 -11.62 29.86
C ARG A 128 -5.93 -11.65 29.59
N ASP A 129 -5.18 -12.24 30.51
CA ASP A 129 -3.79 -12.65 30.27
C ASP A 129 -3.78 -13.75 29.21
N GLU A 130 -4.09 -13.37 27.97
CA GLU A 130 -3.78 -14.17 26.80
C GLU A 130 -2.25 -14.24 26.72
N PRO A 131 -1.66 -15.43 26.58
CA PRO A 131 -0.20 -15.56 26.50
C PRO A 131 0.31 -14.65 25.38
N GLU A 132 1.36 -13.88 25.66
CA GLU A 132 1.97 -12.96 24.69
C GLU A 132 2.32 -13.67 23.36
N GLU A 133 2.68 -14.95 23.44
CA GLU A 133 2.89 -15.81 22.27
C GLU A 133 1.62 -16.03 21.43
N ALA A 134 0.45 -16.18 22.05
CA ALA A 134 -0.82 -16.33 21.36
C ALA A 134 -1.27 -15.03 20.69
N LYS A 135 -1.05 -13.88 21.34
CA LYS A 135 -1.30 -12.55 20.74
C LYS A 135 -0.40 -12.33 19.53
N LYS A 136 0.90 -12.59 19.68
CA LYS A 136 1.88 -12.47 18.60
C LYS A 136 1.56 -13.39 17.43
N LYS A 137 1.25 -14.67 17.69
CA LYS A 137 0.87 -15.62 16.64
C LYS A 137 -0.38 -15.16 15.88
N ARG A 138 -1.40 -14.68 16.59
CA ARG A 138 -2.62 -14.16 15.97
C ARG A 138 -2.34 -12.93 15.09
N GLU A 139 -1.44 -12.06 15.53
CA GLU A 139 -1.02 -10.90 14.74
C GLU A 139 -0.27 -11.33 13.48
N GLU A 140 0.65 -12.29 13.59
CA GLU A 140 1.36 -12.88 12.45
C GLU A 140 0.42 -13.54 11.45
N ASP A 141 -0.56 -14.32 11.92
CA ASP A 141 -1.59 -14.95 11.09
C ASP A 141 -2.44 -13.91 10.35
N PHE A 142 -2.80 -12.81 11.02
CA PHE A 142 -3.57 -11.72 10.42
C PHE A 142 -2.75 -10.93 9.40
N ASP A 143 -1.47 -10.73 9.67
CA ASP A 143 -0.51 -10.10 8.74
C ASP A 143 -0.31 -10.96 7.49
N ALA A 144 -0.16 -12.27 7.67
CA ALA A 144 -0.06 -13.24 6.58
C ALA A 144 -1.33 -13.22 5.72
N PHE A 145 -2.51 -13.31 6.36
CA PHE A 145 -3.80 -13.25 5.67
C PHE A 145 -3.96 -11.97 4.85
N THR A 146 -3.65 -10.82 5.46
CA THR A 146 -3.72 -9.51 4.81
C THR A 146 -2.80 -9.44 3.60
N SER A 147 -1.57 -9.92 3.74
CA SER A 147 -0.58 -9.95 2.66
C SER A 147 -1.06 -10.81 1.49
N THR A 148 -1.54 -12.03 1.77
CA THR A 148 -2.06 -12.94 0.74
C THR A 148 -3.25 -12.32 0.00
N LYS A 149 -4.23 -11.76 0.73
CA LYS A 149 -5.38 -11.10 0.09
C LYS A 149 -5.00 -9.88 -0.72
N ALA A 150 -4.06 -9.07 -0.26
CA ALA A 150 -3.56 -7.95 -1.05
C ALA A 150 -2.86 -8.40 -2.35
N GLN A 151 -2.15 -9.54 -2.33
CA GLN A 151 -1.56 -10.15 -3.52
C GLN A 151 -2.63 -10.66 -4.50
N ASP A 152 -3.71 -11.26 -3.99
CA ASP A 152 -4.85 -11.70 -4.80
C ASP A 152 -5.53 -10.50 -5.49
N LEU A 153 -5.74 -9.39 -4.76
CA LEU A 153 -6.30 -8.17 -5.32
C LEU A 153 -5.42 -7.53 -6.38
N ALA A 154 -4.11 -7.76 -6.34
CA ALA A 154 -3.16 -7.23 -7.30
C ALA A 154 -3.11 -7.99 -8.64
N GLN A 155 -3.75 -9.16 -8.75
CA GLN A 155 -3.71 -9.97 -9.98
C GLN A 155 -4.12 -9.23 -11.26
N PRO A 156 -5.14 -8.34 -11.27
CA PRO A 156 -5.45 -7.54 -12.46
C PRO A 156 -4.30 -6.62 -12.90
N LEU A 157 -3.50 -6.10 -11.97
CA LEU A 157 -2.34 -5.28 -12.27
C LEU A 157 -1.20 -6.13 -12.85
N VAL A 158 -0.98 -7.32 -12.29
CA VAL A 158 -0.01 -8.31 -12.80
C VAL A 158 -0.36 -8.71 -14.23
N ALA A 159 -1.62 -9.09 -14.47
CA ALA A 159 -2.09 -9.50 -15.79
C ALA A 159 -1.95 -8.40 -16.84
N ALA A 160 -2.17 -7.13 -16.46
CA ALA A 160 -1.98 -5.97 -17.32
C ALA A 160 -0.52 -5.48 -17.39
N GLN A 161 0.42 -6.16 -16.71
CA GLN A 161 1.84 -5.79 -16.65
C GLN A 161 2.09 -4.35 -16.15
N ILE A 162 1.22 -3.85 -15.27
CA ILE A 162 1.33 -2.51 -14.69
C ILE A 162 2.26 -2.57 -13.48
N PRO A 163 3.30 -1.73 -13.39
CA PRO A 163 4.17 -1.68 -12.21
C PRO A 163 3.40 -1.22 -10.97
N PHE A 164 3.44 -2.02 -9.90
CA PHE A 164 2.79 -1.67 -8.64
C PHE A 164 3.63 -2.04 -7.42
N LYS A 165 3.31 -1.40 -6.29
CA LYS A 165 3.78 -1.76 -4.95
C LYS A 165 2.59 -1.93 -4.02
N ILE A 166 2.58 -3.00 -3.24
CA ILE A 166 1.64 -3.16 -2.13
C ILE A 166 2.18 -2.39 -0.92
N HIS A 167 1.38 -1.48 -0.37
CA HIS A 167 1.72 -0.68 0.80
C HIS A 167 0.65 -0.90 1.88
N ILE A 168 0.99 -1.73 2.88
CA ILE A 168 0.12 -2.03 4.02
C ILE A 168 0.61 -1.21 5.22
N VAL A 169 -0.28 -0.43 5.82
CA VAL A 169 0.00 0.37 7.02
C VAL A 169 -0.89 -0.07 8.17
N LYS A 170 -0.36 -0.07 9.41
CA LYS A 170 -1.17 -0.30 10.62
C LYS A 170 -1.64 1.06 11.13
N ASP A 171 -2.94 1.21 11.34
CA ASP A 171 -3.49 2.41 11.98
C ASP A 171 -4.87 2.13 12.59
N HIS A 172 -5.28 2.98 13.51
CA HIS A 172 -6.59 2.94 14.16
C HIS A 172 -7.63 3.78 13.40
N ASP A 173 -7.21 4.86 12.74
CA ASP A 173 -8.06 5.68 11.88
C ASP A 173 -7.71 5.45 10.39
N MET A 174 -8.53 4.66 9.72
CA MET A 174 -8.32 4.31 8.31
C MET A 174 -8.43 5.52 7.37
N LYS A 175 -9.42 6.40 7.60
CA LYS A 175 -9.75 7.50 6.68
C LYS A 175 -8.71 8.62 6.77
N GLU A 176 -8.24 8.93 7.99
CA GLU A 176 -7.15 9.87 8.20
C GLU A 176 -5.84 9.29 7.66
N ARG A 177 -5.56 8.01 7.95
CA ARG A 177 -4.33 7.38 7.48
C ARG A 177 -4.22 7.35 5.96
N LEU A 178 -5.31 7.10 5.24
CA LEU A 178 -5.32 7.16 3.77
C LEU A 178 -4.93 8.56 3.27
N CYS A 179 -5.49 9.63 3.84
CA CYS A 179 -5.18 11.00 3.45
C CYS A 179 -3.72 11.36 3.74
N LEU A 180 -3.19 10.95 4.91
CA LEU A 180 -1.79 11.16 5.27
C LEU A 180 -0.83 10.41 4.34
N GLU A 181 -1.16 9.15 4.00
CA GLU A 181 -0.36 8.38 3.04
C GLU A 181 -0.41 9.00 1.65
N ALA A 182 -1.54 9.59 1.25
CA ALA A 182 -1.64 10.27 -0.04
C ALA A 182 -0.67 11.46 -0.16
N GLU A 183 -0.57 12.27 0.90
CA GLU A 183 0.40 13.37 0.97
C GLU A 183 1.84 12.86 1.07
N ARG A 184 2.10 11.93 2.00
CA ARG A 184 3.44 11.38 2.26
C ARG A 184 4.04 10.72 1.02
N LEU A 185 3.21 9.98 0.29
CA LEU A 185 3.58 9.33 -0.96
C LEU A 185 3.48 10.27 -2.16
N GLY A 186 3.05 11.52 -2.00
CA GLY A 186 2.88 12.50 -3.08
C GLY A 186 2.12 11.94 -4.27
N LEU A 187 0.95 11.36 -3.98
CA LEU A 187 0.08 10.76 -4.98
C LEU A 187 -0.54 11.82 -5.90
N SER A 188 -0.67 11.47 -7.17
CA SER A 188 -1.35 12.30 -8.17
C SER A 188 -2.87 12.08 -8.19
N ALA A 189 -3.33 10.91 -7.74
CA ALA A 189 -4.74 10.60 -7.50
C ALA A 189 -4.88 9.37 -6.60
N MET A 190 -6.03 9.25 -5.92
CA MET A 190 -6.43 8.08 -5.15
C MET A 190 -7.74 7.50 -5.70
N ILE A 191 -7.75 6.21 -6.03
CA ILE A 191 -8.92 5.48 -6.48
C ILE A 191 -9.42 4.58 -5.36
N MET A 192 -10.72 4.50 -5.13
CA MET A 192 -11.28 3.65 -4.08
C MET A 192 -12.71 3.21 -4.38
N GLY A 193 -13.16 2.16 -3.71
CA GLY A 193 -14.57 1.76 -3.72
C GLY A 193 -15.47 2.81 -3.06
N SER A 194 -16.71 2.92 -3.52
CA SER A 194 -17.73 3.78 -2.91
C SER A 194 -18.17 3.36 -1.51
N ARG A 195 -17.99 2.07 -1.19
CA ARG A 195 -18.30 1.43 0.08
C ARG A 195 -17.23 0.38 0.34
N GLY A 196 -17.17 -0.07 1.59
CA GLY A 196 -16.17 -1.03 2.05
C GLY A 196 -16.75 -2.12 2.94
N PHE A 197 -15.86 -2.88 3.55
CA PHE A 197 -16.19 -3.95 4.49
C PHE A 197 -17.07 -3.43 5.64
N GLY A 198 -18.18 -4.11 5.89
CA GLY A 198 -19.14 -3.74 6.96
C GLY A 198 -20.16 -2.66 6.58
N ALA A 199 -20.07 -2.04 5.40
CA ALA A 199 -21.17 -1.22 4.89
C ALA A 199 -22.39 -2.11 4.64
N SER A 200 -23.49 -1.87 5.34
CA SER A 200 -24.72 -2.64 5.15
C SER A 200 -25.15 -2.58 3.68
N ARG A 201 -25.30 -3.76 3.06
CA ARG A 201 -25.87 -3.94 1.71
C ARG A 201 -27.26 -3.33 1.54
N ARG A 202 -27.91 -2.89 2.63
CA ARG A 202 -29.24 -2.28 2.65
C ARG A 202 -29.24 -0.73 2.65
N ALA A 203 -28.08 -0.07 2.67
CA ALA A 203 -28.05 1.39 2.75
C ALA A 203 -28.19 2.05 1.36
N GLY A 204 -29.38 2.61 1.10
CA GLY A 204 -29.75 3.67 0.16
C GLY A 204 -28.87 3.88 -1.09
N LYS A 205 -29.45 3.66 -2.27
CA LYS A 205 -28.93 4.09 -3.57
C LYS A 205 -28.27 5.47 -3.45
N GLY A 206 -26.98 5.55 -3.74
CA GLY A 206 -26.26 6.82 -3.91
C GLY A 206 -25.31 7.27 -2.78
N ARG A 207 -25.43 6.78 -1.53
CA ARG A 207 -24.59 7.29 -0.43
C ARG A 207 -23.21 6.61 -0.35
N LEU A 208 -22.15 7.42 -0.20
CA LEU A 208 -20.78 6.98 0.04
C LEU A 208 -20.62 6.34 1.43
N GLY A 209 -19.68 5.41 1.56
CA GLY A 209 -19.20 4.90 2.83
C GLY A 209 -18.37 5.96 3.57
N SER A 210 -18.24 5.83 4.89
CA SER A 210 -17.58 6.82 5.76
C SER A 210 -16.14 7.14 5.36
N VAL A 211 -15.36 6.11 4.96
CA VAL A 211 -13.97 6.28 4.53
C VAL A 211 -13.90 7.01 3.19
N SER A 212 -14.70 6.58 2.21
CA SER A 212 -14.75 7.20 0.88
C SER A 212 -15.24 8.64 0.94
N ASP A 213 -16.29 8.90 1.71
CA ASP A 213 -16.82 10.23 1.95
C ASP A 213 -15.77 11.16 2.58
N TYR A 214 -15.07 10.69 3.62
CA TYR A 214 -14.00 11.46 4.23
C TYR A 214 -12.87 11.78 3.26
N CYS A 215 -12.37 10.78 2.52
CA CYS A 215 -11.29 10.97 1.56
C CYS A 215 -11.65 11.98 0.47
N VAL A 216 -12.88 11.98 -0.05
CA VAL A 216 -13.34 12.95 -1.06
C VAL A 216 -13.22 14.40 -0.57
N HIS A 217 -13.45 14.64 0.72
CA HIS A 217 -13.43 15.99 1.29
C HIS A 217 -12.05 16.42 1.81
N HIS A 218 -11.19 15.47 2.21
CA HIS A 218 -9.97 15.77 2.97
C HIS A 218 -8.67 15.33 2.28
N CYS A 219 -8.73 14.49 1.25
CA CYS A 219 -7.54 14.04 0.56
C CYS A 219 -6.89 15.20 -0.22
N VAL A 220 -5.57 15.31 -0.13
CA VAL A 220 -4.79 16.36 -0.80
C VAL A 220 -4.73 16.21 -2.32
N CYS A 221 -5.13 15.04 -2.84
CA CYS A 221 -5.14 14.73 -4.28
C CYS A 221 -6.54 14.31 -4.76
N PRO A 222 -6.82 14.41 -6.07
CA PRO A 222 -8.09 13.99 -6.65
C PRO A 222 -8.48 12.55 -6.25
N VAL A 223 -9.73 12.38 -5.81
CA VAL A 223 -10.29 11.08 -5.42
C VAL A 223 -11.27 10.58 -6.48
N VAL A 224 -11.03 9.37 -6.99
CA VAL A 224 -11.93 8.68 -7.91
C VAL A 224 -12.68 7.60 -7.14
N VAL A 225 -14.00 7.76 -7.07
CA VAL A 225 -14.85 6.81 -6.36
C VAL A 225 -15.52 5.86 -7.35
N VAL A 226 -15.17 4.58 -7.26
CA VAL A 226 -15.73 3.51 -8.10
C VAL A 226 -16.98 2.92 -7.46
N ARG A 227 -18.08 2.91 -8.19
CA ARG A 227 -19.33 2.29 -7.77
C ARG A 227 -19.31 0.81 -8.12
N TYR A 228 -19.60 -0.04 -7.12
CA TYR A 228 -19.77 -1.46 -7.35
C TYR A 228 -21.17 -1.70 -7.93
N PRO A 229 -21.30 -2.47 -9.02
CA PRO A 229 -22.60 -2.73 -9.63
C PRO A 229 -23.51 -3.48 -8.66
N ASP A 230 -24.75 -3.00 -8.50
CA ASP A 230 -25.74 -3.56 -7.56
C ASP A 230 -26.11 -5.03 -7.92
N ASP A 231 -25.97 -5.43 -9.18
CA ASP A 231 -26.38 -6.75 -9.70
C ASP A 231 -25.34 -7.87 -9.43
N ALA A 232 -24.08 -7.51 -9.12
CA ALA A 232 -23.03 -8.50 -8.84
C ALA A 232 -23.22 -9.23 -7.49
N ALA A 233 -24.12 -8.73 -6.62
CA ALA A 233 -24.52 -9.42 -5.40
C ALA A 233 -25.77 -10.31 -5.57
N ALA A 234 -26.48 -10.20 -6.70
CA ALA A 234 -27.69 -10.97 -6.99
C ALA A 234 -27.45 -12.13 -7.99
N ALA A 235 -26.39 -12.06 -8.80
CA ALA A 235 -26.11 -13.03 -9.85
C ALA A 235 -25.09 -14.10 -9.41
N GLY A 236 -25.59 -15.18 -8.83
CA GLY A 236 -24.94 -16.48 -8.99
C GLY A 236 -25.07 -16.94 -10.45
N GLY A 237 -24.05 -16.68 -11.27
CA GLY A 237 -23.87 -17.23 -12.61
C GLY A 237 -24.51 -16.45 -13.76
N GLY A 238 -23.71 -16.16 -14.79
CA GLY A 238 -24.19 -15.74 -16.11
C GLY A 238 -23.60 -14.42 -16.59
N GLU A 239 -22.76 -14.51 -17.62
CA GLU A 239 -22.17 -13.43 -18.39
C GLU A 239 -23.20 -12.69 -19.26
N ALA A 240 -23.22 -11.35 -19.24
CA ALA A 240 -23.45 -10.46 -20.41
C ALA A 240 -23.56 -8.95 -20.02
N VAL A 241 -22.61 -8.17 -20.55
CA VAL A 241 -22.71 -6.89 -21.30
C VAL A 241 -23.66 -5.76 -20.83
N GLY A 242 -23.12 -4.53 -20.77
CA GLY A 242 -23.92 -3.31 -20.88
C GLY A 242 -23.14 -2.02 -20.60
N ASP A 243 -22.44 -1.51 -21.63
CA ASP A 243 -21.98 -0.13 -21.74
C ASP A 243 -23.20 0.81 -21.76
N GLU A 244 -23.34 1.68 -20.75
CA GLU A 244 -24.04 2.96 -20.83
C GLU A 244 -23.83 3.76 -19.53
N LEU A 245 -23.08 4.86 -19.63
CA LEU A 245 -23.01 5.91 -18.61
C LEU A 245 -24.41 6.50 -18.40
N ARG A 246 -25.07 6.10 -17.30
CA ARG A 246 -26.31 6.74 -16.87
C ARG A 246 -26.02 8.19 -16.45
N THR A 247 -26.56 9.14 -17.21
CA THR A 247 -26.61 10.56 -16.83
C THR A 247 -27.45 10.70 -15.55
N VAL A 248 -26.95 11.51 -14.62
CA VAL A 248 -27.64 11.84 -13.36
C VAL A 248 -28.83 12.76 -13.70
N PRO A 249 -30.06 12.48 -13.26
CA PRO A 249 -31.15 13.44 -13.36
C PRO A 249 -30.85 14.63 -12.43
N GLU A 250 -30.81 15.83 -12.98
CA GLU A 250 -30.77 17.07 -12.19
C GLU A 250 -32.18 17.33 -11.63
N ASP A 251 -32.37 17.09 -10.33
CA ASP A 251 -33.55 17.60 -9.62
C ASP A 251 -33.31 19.09 -9.34
N GLU A 252 -33.96 19.97 -10.10
CA GLU A 252 -33.96 21.40 -9.81
C GLU A 252 -34.64 21.68 -8.45
N PRO A 253 -34.01 22.43 -7.54
CA PRO A 253 -34.67 22.85 -6.31
C PRO A 253 -35.75 23.90 -6.62
N VAL A 254 -37.01 23.54 -6.39
CA VAL A 254 -38.15 24.46 -6.42
C VAL A 254 -38.04 25.42 -5.24
N TYR A 255 -37.76 26.69 -5.50
CA TYR A 255 -37.80 27.75 -4.50
C TYR A 255 -39.25 28.21 -4.30
N HIS A 256 -39.76 28.07 -3.08
CA HIS A 256 -41.03 28.67 -2.70
C HIS A 256 -40.79 30.12 -2.23
N GLU A 257 -41.36 31.10 -2.94
CA GLU A 257 -41.36 32.50 -2.51
C GLU A 257 -42.10 32.67 -1.17
N ALA A 258 -41.52 33.49 -0.29
CA ALA A 258 -42.10 33.83 1.00
C ALA A 258 -43.28 34.80 0.84
N PRO A 259 -44.40 34.64 1.58
CA PRO A 259 -45.54 35.54 1.46
C PRO A 259 -45.24 36.92 2.06
N GLU A 260 -45.46 37.96 1.27
CA GLU A 260 -45.41 39.35 1.72
C GLU A 260 -46.58 39.64 2.68
N GLY A 261 -46.25 40.04 3.91
CA GLY A 261 -47.23 40.47 4.90
C GLY A 261 -47.85 41.81 4.51
N GLN A 262 -49.12 41.78 4.11
CA GLN A 262 -49.96 42.97 3.99
C GLN A 262 -50.15 43.61 5.38
N LYS A 263 -49.69 44.85 5.53
CA LYS A 263 -50.14 45.76 6.59
C LYS A 263 -51.40 46.47 6.09
N GLU A 264 -52.54 46.20 6.71
CA GLU A 264 -53.71 47.08 6.62
C GLU A 264 -53.87 47.87 7.93
N ASN A 265 -54.17 49.16 7.75
CA ASN A 265 -54.61 50.12 8.76
C ASN A 265 -56.07 49.88 9.15
#